data_AF-A0A0K0FAG2-F1
#
_entry.id   AF-A0A0K0FAG2-F1
#
_cell.length_a   1.000
_cell.length_b   1.000
_cell.length_c   1.000
_cell.angle_alpha   90.00
_cell.angle_beta   90.00
_cell.angle_gamma   90.00
#
_symmetry.space_group_name_H-M   'P 1'
#
loop_
_entity.id
_entity.type
_entity.pdbx_description
1 polymer ?
#
loop_
_entity_poly.entity_id
_entity_poly.type
_entity_poly.pdbx_seq_one_letter_code
_entity_poly.pdbx_strand_id
1 'polypeptide(L)' 'MKILDIITTTNTSKIVTVIDPKWLVEYAPSFFRISDNTKLSAFKRNQKIDPLHNKYEAPDAWRISKVKKKIYNPNR' A
#
# COMPACT_ATOMS: atom_id res chain seq x y z
N MET A 1 -25.10 3.08 25.58
CA MET A 1 -24.68 2.61 24.24
C MET A 1 -23.23 2.12 24.34
N LYS A 2 -23.04 0.83 24.62
CA LYS A 2 -21.71 0.20 24.68
C LYS A 2 -21.43 -0.40 23.31
N ILE A 3 -20.50 0.20 22.56
CA ILE A 3 -19.93 -0.45 21.39
C ILE A 3 -18.86 -1.39 21.95
N LEU A 4 -19.20 -2.68 22.05
CA LEU A 4 -18.23 -3.73 22.36
C LEU A 4 -17.52 -4.06 21.04
N ASP A 5 -16.30 -3.56 20.89
CA ASP A 5 -15.42 -3.98 19.81
C ASP A 5 -15.00 -5.43 20.09
N ILE A 6 -15.67 -6.36 19.39
CA ILE A 6 -15.29 -7.77 19.41
C ILE A 6 -14.11 -7.92 18.44
N ILE A 7 -12.89 -7.92 18.98
CA ILE A 7 -11.70 -8.29 18.23
C ILE A 7 -11.70 -9.81 18.08
N THR A 8 -11.95 -10.30 16.87
CA THR A 8 -11.93 -11.74 16.52
C THR A 8 -10.86 -11.99 15.47
N THR A 9 -10.41 -13.24 15.25
CA THR A 9 -9.41 -13.61 14.23
C THR A 9 -9.77 -13.10 12.83
N THR A 10 -11.05 -12.93 12.55
CA THR A 10 -11.54 -12.15 11.41
C THR A 10 -12.51 -11.09 11.92
N ASN A 11 -12.14 -9.82 11.79
CA ASN A 11 -13.04 -8.72 12.13
C ASN A 11 -14.05 -8.56 10.98
N THR A 12 -15.29 -8.94 11.24
CA THR A 12 -16.41 -8.74 10.32
C THR A 12 -17.19 -7.49 10.71
N SER A 13 -17.43 -6.61 9.75
CA SER A 13 -18.24 -5.42 9.97
C SER A 13 -19.71 -5.80 10.03
N LYS A 14 -20.38 -5.51 11.15
CA LYS A 14 -21.79 -5.89 11.39
C LYS A 14 -22.80 -5.04 10.61
N ILE A 15 -22.45 -3.80 10.30
CA ILE A 15 -23.28 -2.85 9.56
C ILE A 15 -22.36 -2.15 8.56
N VAL A 16 -22.66 -2.29 7.27
CA VAL A 16 -21.89 -1.68 6.17
C VAL A 16 -22.85 -0.90 5.30
N THR A 17 -22.59 0.40 5.16
CA THR A 17 -23.34 1.32 4.30
C THR A 17 -22.40 2.05 3.36
N VAL A 18 -22.83 2.26 2.12
CA VAL A 18 -22.09 3.06 1.14
C VAL A 18 -22.21 4.54 1.52
N ILE A 19 -21.09 5.26 1.47
CA ILE A 19 -21.03 6.70 1.74
C ILE A 19 -20.26 7.41 0.63
N ASP A 20 -20.60 8.67 0.35
CA ASP A 20 -19.80 9.53 -0.51
C ASP A 20 -18.63 10.11 0.30
N PRO A 21 -17.36 9.96 -0.13
CA PRO A 21 -16.20 10.51 0.56
C PRO A 21 -16.26 12.04 0.72
N LYS A 22 -17.02 12.76 -0.12
CA LYS A 22 -17.19 14.22 -0.01
C LYS A 22 -17.83 14.61 1.34
N TRP A 23 -18.76 13.81 1.85
CA TRP A 23 -19.45 14.09 3.12
C TRP A 23 -18.50 14.08 4.32
N LEU A 24 -17.45 13.25 4.30
CA LEU A 24 -16.49 13.18 5.40
C LEU A 24 -15.69 14.50 5.55
N VAL A 25 -15.35 15.13 4.43
CA VAL A 25 -14.62 16.41 4.44
C VAL A 25 -15.55 17.55 4.87
N GLU A 26 -16.81 17.54 4.41
CA GLU A 26 -17.78 18.61 4.70
C GLU A 26 -18.28 18.58 6.14
N TYR A 27 -18.65 17.40 6.66
CA TYR A 27 -19.24 17.26 7.99
C TYR A 27 -18.22 17.01 9.10
N ALA A 28 -17.00 16.56 8.77
CA ALA A 28 -15.95 16.25 9.75
C ALA A 28 -14.56 16.83 9.36
N PRO A 29 -14.44 18.16 9.17
CA PRO A 29 -13.20 18.80 8.72
C PRO A 29 -12.05 18.74 9.75
N SER A 30 -12.34 18.46 11.02
CA SER A 30 -11.32 18.22 12.05
C SER A 30 -10.58 16.89 11.87
N PHE A 31 -11.21 15.92 11.20
CA PHE A 31 -10.67 14.58 11.00
C PHE A 31 -10.16 14.36 9.57
N PHE A 32 -10.81 14.98 8.58
CA PHE A 32 -10.52 14.74 7.16
C PHE A 32 -10.14 16.02 6.42
N ARG A 33 -9.23 15.86 5.46
CA ARG A 33 -8.75 16.92 4.59
C ARG A 33 -8.52 16.38 3.18
N ILE A 34 -8.80 17.20 2.17
CA ILE A 34 -8.48 16.91 0.77
C ILE A 34 -6.97 16.97 0.56
N SER A 35 -6.39 15.93 -0.05
CA SER A 35 -4.97 15.92 -0.41
C SER A 35 -4.71 16.77 -1.65
N ASP A 36 -3.59 17.49 -1.64
CA ASP A 36 -3.08 18.21 -2.82
C ASP A 36 -2.59 17.21 -3.88
N ASN A 37 -3.21 17.23 -5.07
CA ASN A 37 -2.88 16.29 -6.15
C ASN A 37 -1.48 16.48 -6.74
N THR A 38 -0.84 17.63 -6.49
CA THR A 38 0.53 17.89 -6.95
C THR A 38 1.58 17.34 -5.98
N LYS A 39 1.17 16.92 -4.77
CA LYS A 39 2.09 16.49 -3.70
C LYS A 39 1.81 15.05 -3.30
N LEU A 40 2.88 14.27 -3.20
CA LEU A 40 2.80 12.90 -2.72
C LEU A 40 2.76 12.87 -1.18
N SER A 41 1.70 12.29 -0.61
CA SER A 41 1.60 12.07 0.83
C SER A 41 2.70 11.13 1.33
N ALA A 42 3.08 11.26 2.60
CA ALA A 42 4.09 10.38 3.22
C ALA A 42 3.66 8.90 3.14
N PHE A 43 2.37 8.62 3.35
CA PHE A 43 1.81 7.29 3.21
C PHE A 43 1.99 6.74 1.80
N LYS A 44 1.57 7.49 0.77
CA LYS A 44 1.68 7.06 -0.63
C LYS A 44 3.14 6.89 -1.06
N ARG A 45 4.05 7.70 -0.52
CA ARG A 45 5.50 7.60 -0.80
C ARG A 45 6.10 6.32 -0.27
N ASN A 46 5.62 5.83 0.87
CA ASN A 46 6.15 4.64 1.52
C ASN A 46 5.52 3.34 1.01
N GLN A 47 4.47 3.42 0.18
CA GLN A 47 3.90 2.24 -0.46
C GLN A 47 4.90 1.64 -1.45
N LYS A 48 5.10 0.33 -1.34
CA LYS A 48 5.89 -0.46 -2.28
C LYS A 48 4.93 -1.34 -3.06
N ILE A 49 5.18 -1.45 -4.36
CA ILE A 49 4.48 -2.41 -5.23
C ILE A 49 5.37 -3.66 -5.36
N ASP A 50 4.75 -4.82 -5.19
CA ASP A 50 5.36 -6.10 -5.51
C ASP A 50 4.89 -6.53 -6.91
N PRO A 51 5.76 -7.19 -7.69
CA PRO A 51 5.38 -7.67 -9.01
C PRO A 51 4.37 -8.82 -8.90
N LEU A 52 3.69 -9.07 -10.02
CA LEU A 52 2.81 -10.21 -10.15
C LEU A 52 3.59 -11.52 -9.94
N HIS A 53 3.01 -12.46 -9.19
CA HIS A 53 3.62 -13.76 -8.94
C HIS A 53 3.82 -14.55 -10.24
N ASN A 54 5.04 -15.02 -10.47
CA ASN A 54 5.39 -15.91 -11.57
C ASN A 54 5.91 -17.24 -11.01
N LYS A 55 5.26 -18.36 -11.38
CA LYS A 55 5.63 -19.71 -10.90
C LYS A 55 6.93 -20.24 -11.52
N TYR A 56 7.35 -19.70 -12.67
CA TYR A 56 8.49 -20.20 -13.44
C TYR A 56 9.82 -19.53 -13.06
N GLU A 57 9.76 -18.40 -12.36
CA GLU A 57 10.93 -17.61 -11.99
C GLU A 57 11.18 -17.67 -10.48
N ALA A 58 12.45 -17.63 -10.10
CA ALA A 58 12.82 -17.54 -8.69
C ALA A 58 12.38 -16.18 -8.10
N PRO A 59 12.04 -16.13 -6.80
CA PRO A 59 11.70 -14.88 -6.13
C PRO A 59 12.78 -13.80 -6.32
N ASP A 60 12.34 -12.59 -6.69
CA ASP A 60 13.19 -11.42 -6.99
C ASP A 60 14.17 -11.57 -8.16
N ALA A 61 14.05 -12.58 -9.03
CA ALA A 61 14.93 -12.72 -10.19
C ALA A 61 14.90 -11.48 -11.13
N TRP A 62 13.79 -10.76 -11.14
CA TRP A 62 13.59 -9.50 -11.85
C TRP A 62 14.45 -8.33 -11.31
N ARG A 63 14.99 -8.43 -10.09
CA ARG A 63 15.79 -7.34 -9.51
C ARG A 63 17.15 -7.26 -10.19
N ILE A 64 17.42 -6.14 -10.85
CA ILE A 64 18.71 -5.83 -11.49
C ILE A 64 19.88 -5.98 -10.50
N SER A 65 19.66 -5.70 -9.21
CA SER A 65 20.66 -5.88 -8.16
C SER A 65 21.11 -7.34 -7.95
N LYS A 66 20.28 -8.33 -8.31
CA LYS A 66 20.63 -9.76 -8.24
C LYS A 66 21.32 -10.27 -9.51
N VAL A 67 21.36 -9.49 -10.59
CA VAL A 67 22.05 -9.86 -11.82
C VAL A 67 23.57 -9.79 -11.58
N LYS A 68 24.26 -10.94 -11.71
CA LYS A 68 25.72 -11.00 -11.62
C LYS A 68 26.32 -10.14 -12.75
N LYS A 69 26.89 -8.98 -12.41
CA LYS A 69 27.67 -8.17 -13.34
C LYS A 69 28.92 -8.97 -13.73
N LYS A 70 29.12 -9.24 -15.03
CA LYS A 70 30.44 -9.62 -15.53
C LYS A 70 31.32 -8.38 -15.42
N ILE A 71 32.10 -8.32 -14.34
CA ILE A 71 33.18 -7.33 -14.25
C ILE A 71 34.19 -7.74 -15.33
N TYR A 72 34.28 -6.96 -16.39
CA TYR A 72 35.33 -7.15 -17.38
C TYR A 72 36.68 -6.94 -16.68
N ASN A 73 37.46 -8.01 -16.57
CA ASN A 73 38.83 -7.94 -16.10
C ASN A 73 39.74 -8.06 -17.33
N PRO A 74 40.37 -6.96 -17.79
CA PRO A 74 41.29 -7.01 -18.92
C PRO A 74 42.59 -7.78 -18.64
N ASN A 75 42.87 -8.13 -17.37
CA ASN A 75 44.12 -8.74 -16.93
C ASN A 75 43.95 -10.19 -16.44
N ARG A 76 42.93 -10.90 -16.91
CA ARG A 76 42.76 -12.36 -16.73
C ARG A 76 42.89 -13.07 -18.07
#